data_AF-A0AAJ1RX77-F1
#
_entry.id   AF-A0AAJ1RX77-F1
#
_cell.length_a   1.000
_cell.length_b   1.000
_cell.length_c   1.000
_cell.angle_alpha   90.00
_cell.angle_beta   90.00
_cell.angle_gamma   90.00
#
_symmetry.space_group_name_H-M   'P 1'
#
loop_
_entity.id
_entity.type
_entity.pdbx_description
1 polymer ?
#
loop_
_entity_poly.entity_id
_entity_poly.type
_entity_poly.pdbx_seq_one_letter_code
_entity_poly.pdbx_strand_id
1 'polypeptide(L)'
;MVATDYEGWYYNHRSPWMKITGNVQGGDYNEFNDDDGNYADRPDVMLVGNHHAREWMSYEVPMFFLETVAYYYGKAGIDNDGDGKIDEDGWDGIDNDGDCLLLNATNQDSNGDGTPCGPGDLGVDEDFSEQFITDMVNTREIYLIPMLNVDGNRYDREEYCGETAWENCRTSGWRKNLRDNTVTGVTPIPDVDEEVDEGCDGVDLNRNYQFEWGAPLGATGPLFPGMCYVDGANNDVYNGPVNYEDNDGDGLVNEDHVDGKDDDADGQVDEDWMGGNTEPETKFIQDMTEMNDDDGDGASDFKATLTWHSFSELVLWPWGHCTDCYTPDDEYLVYHGNMM
;
A
#
# COMPACT_ATOMS: atom_id res chain seq x y z
N MET A 1 12.71 -0.16 -18.94
CA MET A 1 12.23 1.06 -18.26
C MET A 1 13.12 2.26 -18.55
N VAL A 2 12.53 3.42 -18.86
CA VAL A 2 13.25 4.69 -18.95
C VAL A 2 13.38 5.27 -17.54
N ALA A 3 14.40 6.09 -17.30
CA ALA A 3 14.72 6.63 -15.97
C ALA A 3 13.65 7.57 -15.36
N THR A 4 12.48 7.75 -15.98
CA THR A 4 11.43 8.69 -15.53
C THR A 4 10.03 8.06 -15.40
N ASP A 5 9.83 6.78 -15.72
CA ASP A 5 8.48 6.19 -15.87
C ASP A 5 7.61 6.18 -14.58
N TYR A 6 8.25 6.28 -13.41
CA TYR A 6 7.59 6.29 -12.08
C TYR A 6 7.85 7.59 -11.30
N GLU A 7 8.27 8.66 -11.98
CA GLU A 7 8.43 9.97 -11.34
C GLU A 7 7.05 10.64 -11.19
N GLY A 8 6.77 11.19 -10.01
CA GLY A 8 5.56 11.98 -9.76
C GLY A 8 5.47 13.20 -10.66
N TRP A 9 4.24 13.68 -10.90
CA TRP A 9 3.96 14.68 -11.93
C TRP A 9 4.60 16.06 -11.73
N TYR A 10 4.84 16.48 -10.48
CA TYR A 10 5.19 17.88 -10.19
C TYR A 10 6.64 18.04 -9.74
N TYR A 11 7.06 17.28 -8.72
CA TYR A 11 8.45 17.34 -8.25
C TYR A 11 9.37 16.35 -8.96
N ASN A 12 8.83 15.47 -9.81
CA ASN A 12 9.58 14.46 -10.55
C ASN A 12 10.40 13.55 -9.62
N HIS A 13 9.82 13.18 -8.48
CA HIS A 13 10.42 12.24 -7.54
C HIS A 13 9.76 10.87 -7.66
N ARG A 14 10.57 9.82 -7.73
CA ARG A 14 10.09 8.43 -7.70
C ARG A 14 9.71 8.03 -6.28
N SER A 15 8.72 7.15 -6.15
CA SER A 15 8.41 6.48 -4.89
C SER A 15 9.64 5.68 -4.42
N PRO A 16 10.21 5.95 -3.23
CA PRO A 16 11.31 5.17 -2.70
C PRO A 16 10.81 3.78 -2.31
N TRP A 17 11.61 2.77 -2.63
CA TRP A 17 11.32 1.39 -2.26
C TRP A 17 12.61 0.59 -2.06
N MET A 18 12.49 -0.56 -1.41
CA MET A 18 13.56 -1.54 -1.32
C MET A 18 13.02 -2.96 -1.14
N LYS A 19 13.74 -3.93 -1.69
CA LYS A 19 13.55 -5.35 -1.40
C LYS A 19 14.40 -5.77 -0.20
N ILE A 20 13.82 -6.55 0.70
CA ILE A 20 14.48 -7.12 1.87
C ILE A 20 14.30 -8.64 1.80
N THR A 21 15.41 -9.36 1.66
CA THR A 21 15.41 -10.83 1.68
C THR A 21 16.77 -11.39 2.09
N GLY A 22 16.80 -12.63 2.58
CA GLY A 22 18.04 -13.36 2.83
C GLY A 22 18.68 -13.84 1.52
N ASN A 23 20.01 -13.86 1.43
CA ASN A 23 20.75 -14.34 0.24
C ASN A 23 20.46 -13.58 -1.07
N VAL A 24 20.54 -12.25 -1.07
CA VAL A 24 20.30 -11.33 -2.22
C VAL A 24 21.08 -11.57 -3.53
N GLN A 25 21.89 -12.63 -3.64
CA GLN A 25 22.65 -13.00 -4.86
C GLN A 25 22.56 -14.50 -5.20
N GLY A 26 21.68 -15.24 -4.52
CA GLY A 26 21.58 -16.69 -4.67
C GLY A 26 20.35 -17.15 -5.42
N GLY A 27 19.51 -16.23 -5.89
CA GLY A 27 18.27 -16.48 -6.61
C GLY A 27 18.45 -16.27 -8.11
N ASP A 28 17.32 -16.17 -8.81
CA ASP A 28 17.27 -15.83 -10.23
C ASP A 28 17.32 -14.31 -10.44
N TYR A 29 17.71 -13.90 -11.65
CA TYR A 29 17.75 -12.48 -12.02
C TYR A 29 16.38 -12.01 -12.51
N ASN A 30 15.88 -10.90 -11.96
CA ASN A 30 14.68 -10.23 -12.44
C ASN A 30 15.05 -8.83 -13.00
N GLU A 31 14.59 -8.53 -14.22
CA GLU A 31 14.93 -7.26 -14.91
C GLU A 31 14.19 -6.06 -14.31
N PHE A 32 13.02 -6.26 -13.72
CA PHE A 32 12.22 -5.19 -13.13
C PHE A 32 12.87 -4.64 -11.85
N ASN A 33 13.20 -5.54 -10.91
CA ASN A 33 13.84 -5.15 -9.65
C ASN A 33 15.38 -5.00 -9.77
N ASP A 34 15.97 -5.47 -10.87
CA ASP A 34 17.41 -5.46 -11.17
C ASP A 34 18.28 -6.12 -10.08
N ASP A 35 17.83 -7.27 -9.58
CA ASP A 35 18.59 -8.07 -8.60
C ASP A 35 18.67 -9.57 -8.94
N ASP A 36 19.57 -10.28 -8.24
CA ASP A 36 19.80 -11.75 -8.35
C ASP A 36 19.26 -12.49 -7.11
N GLY A 37 18.24 -11.94 -6.47
CA GLY A 37 17.74 -12.36 -5.15
C GLY A 37 16.32 -12.87 -5.16
N ASN A 38 15.83 -13.37 -6.30
CA ASN A 38 14.45 -13.82 -6.56
C ASN A 38 14.31 -15.33 -6.40
N TYR A 39 13.26 -15.78 -5.72
CA TYR A 39 13.10 -17.16 -5.27
C TYR A 39 11.64 -17.60 -5.35
N ALA A 40 11.32 -18.41 -6.37
CA ALA A 40 9.99 -19.02 -6.54
C ALA A 40 9.45 -19.81 -5.32
N ASP A 41 10.32 -20.24 -4.38
CA ASP A 41 9.88 -20.93 -3.15
C ASP A 41 9.62 -19.98 -1.97
N ARG A 42 9.79 -18.67 -2.14
CA ARG A 42 9.55 -17.63 -1.14
C ARG A 42 8.36 -16.78 -1.53
N PRO A 43 7.37 -16.61 -0.65
CA PRO A 43 6.27 -15.70 -0.93
C PRO A 43 6.72 -14.25 -0.82
N ASP A 44 6.22 -13.44 -1.75
CA ASP A 44 6.42 -11.99 -1.74
C ASP A 44 5.40 -11.31 -0.84
N VAL A 45 5.87 -10.28 -0.14
CA VAL A 45 5.05 -9.46 0.76
C VAL A 45 5.31 -7.99 0.47
N MET A 46 4.24 -7.24 0.16
CA MET A 46 4.34 -5.82 -0.13
C MET A 46 3.82 -4.98 1.04
N LEU A 47 4.63 -3.99 1.44
CA LEU A 47 4.37 -3.09 2.54
C LEU A 47 4.38 -1.65 2.01
N VAL A 48 3.21 -1.01 1.89
CA VAL A 48 3.05 0.30 1.24
C VAL A 48 2.52 1.36 2.20
N GLY A 49 3.26 2.45 2.36
CA GLY A 49 2.82 3.63 3.08
C GLY A 49 2.42 4.79 2.16
N ASN A 50 1.61 5.70 2.70
CA ASN A 50 1.35 7.01 2.13
C ASN A 50 0.74 7.02 0.72
N HIS A 51 -0.32 6.26 0.49
CA HIS A 51 -1.21 6.53 -0.65
C HIS A 51 -1.84 7.93 -0.54
N HIS A 52 -2.18 8.36 0.68
CA HIS A 52 -2.72 9.69 0.93
C HIS A 52 -1.68 10.59 1.59
N ALA A 53 -1.40 11.73 0.97
CA ALA A 53 -0.33 12.65 1.35
C ALA A 53 -0.35 13.09 2.83
N ARG A 54 -1.54 13.49 3.34
CA ARG A 54 -1.77 13.97 4.73
C ARG A 54 -1.64 12.93 5.82
N GLU A 55 -1.52 11.65 5.48
CA GLU A 55 -1.52 10.56 6.45
C GLU A 55 -0.08 10.27 6.90
N TRP A 56 0.59 11.23 7.55
CA TRP A 56 2.05 11.16 7.75
C TRP A 56 2.51 9.93 8.54
N MET A 57 1.65 9.40 9.43
CA MET A 57 1.98 8.18 10.15
C MET A 57 2.06 6.93 9.26
N SER A 58 1.40 6.94 8.10
CA SER A 58 1.40 5.79 7.20
C SER A 58 2.76 5.46 6.59
N TYR A 59 3.66 6.43 6.40
CA TYR A 59 5.02 6.16 5.92
C TYR A 59 6.03 5.90 7.05
N GLU A 60 5.74 6.39 8.26
CA GLU A 60 6.58 6.15 9.43
C GLU A 60 6.50 4.68 9.89
N VAL A 61 5.35 4.02 9.72
CA VAL A 61 5.19 2.59 10.08
C VAL A 61 6.11 1.68 9.24
N PRO A 62 6.14 1.76 7.89
CA PRO A 62 7.15 1.10 7.07
C PRO A 62 8.60 1.44 7.47
N MET A 63 8.88 2.68 7.83
CA MET A 63 10.23 3.08 8.29
C MET A 63 10.61 2.44 9.63
N PHE A 64 9.65 2.33 10.56
CA PHE A 64 9.84 1.62 11.82
C PHE A 64 10.05 0.11 11.60
N PHE A 65 9.32 -0.49 10.67
CA PHE A 65 9.56 -1.88 10.24
C PHE A 65 10.98 -2.07 9.71
N LEU A 66 11.46 -1.16 8.86
CA LEU A 66 12.83 -1.19 8.35
C LEU A 66 13.87 -1.09 9.47
N GLU A 67 13.68 -0.17 10.41
CA GLU A 67 14.57 -0.02 11.57
C GLU A 67 14.60 -1.31 12.41
N THR A 68 13.43 -1.90 12.65
CA THR A 68 13.27 -3.15 13.40
C THR A 68 14.03 -4.28 12.74
N VAL A 69 13.79 -4.52 11.44
CA VAL A 69 14.50 -5.57 10.70
C VAL A 69 16.01 -5.32 10.69
N ALA A 70 16.45 -4.10 10.39
CA ALA A 70 17.87 -3.75 10.33
C ALA A 70 18.57 -3.92 11.68
N TYR A 71 17.87 -3.66 12.79
CA TYR A 71 18.43 -3.79 14.13
C TYR A 71 18.45 -5.24 14.61
N TYR A 72 17.40 -6.02 14.38
CA TYR A 72 17.23 -7.35 15.00
C TYR A 72 17.69 -8.52 14.13
N TYR A 73 17.77 -8.35 12.81
CA TYR A 73 18.17 -9.43 11.90
C TYR A 73 19.54 -10.03 12.26
N GLY A 74 19.58 -11.36 12.44
CA GLY A 74 20.80 -12.11 12.76
C GLY A 74 21.32 -11.96 14.19
N LYS A 75 20.59 -11.28 15.07
CA LYS A 75 20.89 -11.27 16.51
C LYS A 75 20.46 -12.57 17.16
N ALA A 76 21.16 -12.93 18.23
CA ALA A 76 20.67 -13.95 19.16
C ALA A 76 19.56 -13.35 20.04
N GLY A 77 18.68 -14.20 20.59
CA GLY A 77 17.62 -13.78 21.52
C GLY A 77 18.14 -12.80 22.57
N ILE A 78 17.51 -11.63 22.66
CA ILE A 78 17.78 -10.63 23.70
C ILE A 78 16.51 -10.33 24.48
N ASP A 79 16.68 -10.11 25.78
CA ASP A 79 15.70 -9.59 26.74
C ASP A 79 15.27 -8.18 26.31
N ASN A 80 14.31 -8.09 25.38
CA ASN A 80 13.96 -6.84 24.72
C ASN A 80 12.87 -6.05 25.47
N ASP A 81 12.13 -6.73 26.36
CA ASP A 81 11.11 -6.19 27.26
C ASP A 81 11.63 -5.92 28.69
N GLY A 82 12.77 -6.50 29.07
CA GLY A 82 13.47 -6.25 30.32
C GLY A 82 13.01 -7.12 31.49
N ASP A 83 12.36 -8.26 31.23
CA ASP A 83 11.91 -9.22 32.24
C ASP A 83 13.04 -10.11 32.80
N GLY A 84 14.21 -10.12 32.13
CA GLY A 84 15.39 -10.87 32.52
C GLY A 84 15.50 -12.26 31.88
N LYS A 85 14.65 -12.57 30.92
CA LYS A 85 14.63 -13.81 30.15
C LYS A 85 14.76 -13.51 28.64
N ILE A 86 14.54 -14.53 27.80
CA ILE A 86 14.73 -14.48 26.33
C ILE A 86 13.65 -15.33 25.62
N ASP A 87 12.61 -15.70 26.36
CA ASP A 87 11.47 -16.54 25.98
C ASP A 87 10.34 -15.63 25.49
N GLU A 88 10.58 -15.03 24.34
CA GLU A 88 9.66 -14.10 23.67
C GLU A 88 8.41 -14.83 23.14
N ASP A 89 7.24 -14.23 23.34
CA ASP A 89 5.96 -14.72 22.85
C ASP A 89 5.62 -14.12 21.49
N GLY A 90 5.55 -14.98 20.47
CA GLY A 90 5.20 -14.56 19.11
C GLY A 90 3.85 -13.82 19.05
N TRP A 91 3.71 -12.92 18.07
CA TRP A 91 2.52 -12.08 17.88
C TRP A 91 1.30 -12.85 17.36
N ASP A 92 0.82 -13.83 18.13
CA ASP A 92 -0.33 -14.69 17.80
C ASP A 92 -1.51 -14.53 18.78
N GLY A 93 -1.40 -13.63 19.77
CA GLY A 93 -2.41 -13.43 20.80
C GLY A 93 -2.50 -14.57 21.81
N ILE A 94 -1.49 -15.44 21.86
CA ILE A 94 -1.42 -16.58 22.75
C ILE A 94 -0.20 -16.43 23.65
N ASP A 95 -0.43 -16.41 24.95
CA ASP A 95 0.60 -16.61 25.99
C ASP A 95 1.18 -18.03 25.86
N ASN A 96 2.23 -18.17 25.04
CA ASN A 96 2.76 -19.46 24.60
C ASN A 96 3.70 -20.06 25.64
N ASP A 97 4.27 -19.24 26.50
CA ASP A 97 5.17 -19.65 27.59
C ASP A 97 4.46 -19.70 28.97
N GLY A 98 3.28 -19.08 29.09
CA GLY A 98 2.36 -19.17 30.22
C GLY A 98 2.66 -18.20 31.37
N ASP A 99 3.36 -17.10 31.10
CA ASP A 99 3.95 -16.26 32.14
C ASP A 99 3.19 -14.95 32.45
N CYS A 100 2.39 -14.43 31.51
CA CYS A 100 1.52 -13.25 31.68
C CYS A 100 2.23 -12.03 32.33
N LEU A 101 3.51 -11.79 32.01
CA LEU A 101 4.39 -11.00 32.87
C LEU A 101 4.20 -9.48 32.81
N LEU A 102 3.73 -8.91 31.69
CA LEU A 102 3.69 -7.45 31.55
C LEU A 102 2.49 -6.75 32.22
N LEU A 103 1.43 -7.44 32.68
CA LEU A 103 0.25 -6.76 33.24
C LEU A 103 -0.09 -7.04 34.71
N ASN A 104 -0.53 -5.98 35.38
CA ASN A 104 -1.26 -6.07 36.64
C ASN A 104 -2.46 -7.02 36.46
N ALA A 105 -2.67 -7.96 37.38
CA ALA A 105 -3.70 -8.99 37.31
C ALA A 105 -5.14 -8.49 37.02
N THR A 106 -5.43 -7.20 37.23
CA THR A 106 -6.70 -6.57 36.86
C THR A 106 -6.89 -6.30 35.37
N ASN A 107 -5.81 -6.35 34.59
CA ASN A 107 -5.81 -6.07 33.16
C ASN A 107 -5.47 -7.31 32.32
N GLN A 108 -5.16 -8.44 32.97
CA GLN A 108 -4.94 -9.73 32.30
C GLN A 108 -6.24 -10.29 31.70
N ASP A 109 -7.42 -9.89 32.20
CA ASP A 109 -8.74 -10.18 31.62
C ASP A 109 -9.44 -8.83 31.39
N SER A 110 -8.78 -7.98 30.62
CA SER A 110 -9.25 -6.63 30.29
C SER A 110 -10.51 -6.63 29.44
N ASN A 111 -10.73 -7.69 28.65
CA ASN A 111 -11.94 -7.87 27.85
C ASN A 111 -13.08 -8.55 28.63
N GLY A 112 -12.78 -9.19 29.77
CA GLY A 112 -13.76 -9.79 30.68
C GLY A 112 -14.33 -11.14 30.21
N ASP A 113 -13.64 -11.83 29.29
CA ASP A 113 -14.07 -13.12 28.75
C ASP A 113 -13.76 -14.31 29.68
N GLY A 114 -12.97 -14.08 30.73
CA GLY A 114 -12.62 -15.06 31.76
C GLY A 114 -11.43 -15.95 31.40
N THR A 115 -10.73 -15.65 30.30
CA THR A 115 -9.46 -16.25 29.88
C THR A 115 -8.36 -15.22 30.10
N PRO A 116 -7.60 -15.27 31.21
CA PRO A 116 -6.51 -14.34 31.42
C PRO A 116 -5.45 -14.46 30.30
N CYS A 117 -5.00 -13.31 29.79
CA CYS A 117 -3.98 -13.17 28.74
C CYS A 117 -4.43 -13.84 27.43
N GLY A 118 -5.74 -13.82 27.15
CA GLY A 118 -6.29 -14.34 25.91
C GLY A 118 -6.30 -13.30 24.77
N PRO A 119 -6.65 -13.72 23.54
CA PRO A 119 -6.80 -12.81 22.42
C PRO A 119 -7.74 -11.64 22.75
N GLY A 120 -7.24 -10.41 22.62
CA GLY A 120 -7.96 -9.19 22.95
C GLY A 120 -7.76 -8.66 24.37
N ASP A 121 -6.88 -9.27 25.17
CA ASP A 121 -6.40 -8.71 26.42
C ASP A 121 -5.15 -7.85 26.27
N LEU A 122 -5.03 -6.82 27.11
CA LEU A 122 -3.95 -5.83 27.02
C LEU A 122 -2.55 -6.36 27.44
N GLY A 123 -2.42 -7.65 27.81
CA GLY A 123 -1.32 -8.16 28.64
C GLY A 123 -0.71 -9.48 28.29
N VAL A 124 -0.74 -9.84 27.02
CA VAL A 124 0.27 -10.72 26.46
C VAL A 124 1.50 -9.84 26.18
N ASP A 125 2.68 -10.24 26.66
CA ASP A 125 4.00 -9.72 26.25
C ASP A 125 4.27 -10.19 24.82
N GLU A 126 3.50 -9.65 23.87
CA GLU A 126 3.72 -9.95 22.46
C GLU A 126 4.99 -9.25 22.00
N ASP A 127 6.14 -9.93 22.11
CA ASP A 127 7.38 -9.51 21.48
C ASP A 127 7.89 -10.56 20.49
N PHE A 128 8.44 -10.06 19.38
CA PHE A 128 8.99 -10.95 18.37
C PHE A 128 10.36 -11.44 18.84
N SER A 129 10.60 -12.75 18.76
CA SER A 129 11.99 -13.22 18.86
C SER A 129 12.85 -12.69 17.70
N GLU A 130 14.13 -12.40 17.95
CA GLU A 130 15.09 -12.08 16.87
C GLU A 130 15.21 -13.20 15.84
N GLN A 131 14.96 -14.44 16.28
CA GLN A 131 14.89 -15.59 15.41
C GLN A 131 13.69 -15.50 14.47
N PHE A 132 12.52 -15.05 14.95
CA PHE A 132 11.36 -14.79 14.10
C PHE A 132 11.68 -13.75 13.02
N ILE A 133 12.32 -12.62 13.37
CA ILE A 133 12.74 -11.62 12.37
C ILE A 133 13.72 -12.22 11.35
N THR A 134 14.68 -13.02 11.83
CA THR A 134 15.66 -13.68 10.98
C THR A 134 15.00 -14.68 10.03
N ASP A 135 14.07 -15.50 10.52
CA ASP A 135 13.36 -16.49 9.73
C ASP A 135 12.43 -15.81 8.73
N MET A 136 11.71 -14.76 9.13
CA MET A 136 10.87 -13.95 8.25
C MET A 136 11.67 -13.41 7.06
N VAL A 137 12.82 -12.77 7.29
CA VAL A 137 13.67 -12.26 6.19
C VAL A 137 14.25 -13.39 5.33
N ASN A 138 14.58 -14.55 5.91
CA ASN A 138 15.20 -15.65 5.17
C ASN A 138 14.24 -16.48 4.31
N THR A 139 12.93 -16.33 4.54
CA THR A 139 11.90 -17.16 3.91
C THR A 139 10.85 -16.36 3.15
N ARG A 140 10.99 -15.04 3.09
CA ARG A 140 10.13 -14.14 2.32
C ARG A 140 10.99 -13.17 1.50
N GLU A 141 10.36 -12.57 0.52
CA GLU A 141 10.86 -11.36 -0.11
C GLU A 141 9.93 -10.22 0.26
N ILE A 142 10.47 -9.19 0.92
CA ILE A 142 9.67 -8.12 1.50
C ILE A 142 9.95 -6.85 0.72
N TYR A 143 8.94 -6.37 0.01
CA TYR A 143 8.97 -5.14 -0.78
C TYR A 143 8.42 -4.01 0.08
N LEU A 144 9.31 -3.14 0.53
CA LEU A 144 8.98 -2.00 1.39
C LEU A 144 8.93 -0.74 0.55
N ILE A 145 7.77 -0.09 0.50
CA ILE A 145 7.52 1.19 -0.18
C ILE A 145 7.04 2.18 0.89
N PRO A 146 7.95 2.89 1.58
CA PRO A 146 7.55 3.74 2.68
C PRO A 146 6.60 4.86 2.24
N MET A 147 6.83 5.42 1.05
CA MET A 147 6.10 6.59 0.58
C MET A 147 5.72 6.42 -0.88
N LEU A 148 4.47 6.04 -1.13
CA LEU A 148 3.95 5.95 -2.48
C LEU A 148 3.77 7.35 -3.09
N ASN A 149 3.06 8.24 -2.40
CA ASN A 149 2.72 9.59 -2.85
C ASN A 149 3.75 10.65 -2.41
N VAL A 150 4.98 10.57 -2.95
CA VAL A 150 6.07 11.50 -2.58
C VAL A 150 5.71 12.95 -2.87
N ASP A 151 5.13 13.20 -4.04
CA ASP A 151 4.80 14.54 -4.50
C ASP A 151 3.74 15.18 -3.61
N GLY A 152 2.63 14.48 -3.38
CA GLY A 152 1.56 14.96 -2.52
C GLY A 152 2.04 15.14 -1.08
N ASN A 153 2.84 14.22 -0.52
CA ASN A 153 3.33 14.35 0.85
C ASN A 153 4.21 15.59 1.02
N ARG A 154 5.14 15.81 0.08
CA ARG A 154 5.99 16.99 0.11
C ARG A 154 5.17 18.27 0.06
N TYR A 155 4.18 18.33 -0.84
CA TYR A 155 3.30 19.49 -0.96
C TYR A 155 2.48 19.72 0.31
N ASP A 156 1.93 18.67 0.92
CA ASP A 156 1.22 18.78 2.20
C ASP A 156 2.10 19.37 3.31
N ARG A 157 3.34 18.87 3.39
CA ARG A 157 4.30 19.20 4.45
C ARG A 157 4.98 20.55 4.28
N GLU A 158 5.25 20.97 3.06
CA GLU A 158 6.07 22.15 2.76
C GLU A 158 5.24 23.36 2.36
N GLU A 159 4.11 23.17 1.66
CA GLU A 159 3.37 24.25 1.01
C GLU A 159 1.92 24.38 1.54
N TYR A 160 1.15 23.28 1.56
CA TYR A 160 -0.29 23.31 1.85
C TYR A 160 -0.59 23.49 3.35
N CYS A 161 -0.09 22.59 4.20
CA CYS A 161 -0.27 22.68 5.65
C CYS A 161 0.95 23.22 6.39
N GLY A 162 2.15 22.95 5.85
CA GLY A 162 3.42 23.24 6.50
C GLY A 162 3.76 22.29 7.64
N GLU A 163 4.93 22.48 8.27
CA GLU A 163 5.44 21.63 9.36
C GLU A 163 4.52 21.54 10.59
N THR A 164 3.63 22.52 10.77
CA THR A 164 2.68 22.57 11.89
C THR A 164 1.31 21.98 11.55
N ALA A 165 1.20 21.15 10.49
CA ALA A 165 -0.04 20.55 9.99
C ALA A 165 -0.96 19.99 11.09
N TRP A 166 -0.37 19.40 12.13
CA TRP A 166 -1.10 18.84 13.27
C TRP A 166 -1.89 19.89 14.09
N GLU A 167 -1.48 21.16 14.05
CA GLU A 167 -2.12 22.26 14.78
C GLU A 167 -3.13 23.04 13.91
N ASN A 168 -2.85 23.19 12.62
CA ASN A 168 -3.61 24.07 11.71
C ASN A 168 -4.49 23.33 10.69
N CYS A 169 -4.15 22.08 10.30
CA CYS A 169 -4.80 21.35 9.20
C CYS A 169 -4.99 19.84 9.48
N ARG A 170 -5.08 19.44 10.76
CA ARG A 170 -5.10 18.03 11.21
C ARG A 170 -6.05 17.10 10.45
N THR A 171 -7.19 17.59 9.99
CA THR A 171 -8.22 16.79 9.27
C THR A 171 -8.47 17.27 7.85
N SER A 172 -7.68 18.23 7.36
CA SER A 172 -7.94 18.94 6.12
C SER A 172 -6.69 19.10 5.26
N GLY A 173 -5.65 18.29 5.48
CA GLY A 173 -4.45 18.32 4.65
C GLY A 173 -4.67 17.82 3.22
N TRP A 174 -3.65 17.97 2.40
CA TRP A 174 -3.63 17.50 1.01
C TRP A 174 -3.66 15.97 0.97
N ARG A 175 -4.47 15.38 0.09
CA ARG A 175 -4.71 13.93 0.06
C ARG A 175 -4.11 13.26 -1.17
N LYS A 176 -4.30 13.87 -2.33
CA LYS A 176 -4.07 13.29 -3.66
C LYS A 176 -2.59 13.36 -4.05
N ASN A 177 -2.22 12.83 -5.23
CA ASN A 177 -0.95 13.20 -5.86
C ASN A 177 -1.04 14.63 -6.44
N LEU A 178 -0.12 15.02 -7.33
CA LEU A 178 -0.07 16.36 -7.93
C LEU A 178 -0.22 16.35 -9.44
N ARG A 179 -1.01 15.43 -10.00
CA ARG A 179 -1.37 15.46 -11.42
C ARG A 179 -2.07 16.77 -11.75
N ASP A 180 -1.55 17.53 -12.71
CA ASP A 180 -2.27 18.67 -13.28
C ASP A 180 -3.53 18.17 -14.02
N ASN A 181 -4.68 18.64 -13.55
CA ASN A 181 -6.00 18.33 -14.12
C ASN A 181 -6.64 19.57 -14.76
N THR A 182 -5.96 20.72 -14.70
CA THR A 182 -6.44 21.96 -15.25
C THR A 182 -6.14 22.03 -16.75
N VAL A 183 -6.91 22.87 -17.45
CA VAL A 183 -6.61 23.22 -18.84
C VAL A 183 -6.27 24.69 -18.87
N THR A 184 -5.04 25.03 -18.52
CA THR A 184 -4.55 26.38 -18.75
C THR A 184 -3.60 26.40 -19.95
N GLY A 185 -3.83 27.33 -20.89
CA GLY A 185 -2.94 27.53 -22.03
C GLY A 185 -3.14 26.60 -23.25
N VAL A 186 -2.02 26.26 -23.91
CA VAL A 186 -1.94 25.53 -25.20
C VAL A 186 -0.96 24.34 -25.09
N THR A 187 -0.54 24.01 -23.87
CA THR A 187 0.37 22.93 -23.51
C THR A 187 -0.40 21.61 -23.36
N PRO A 188 0.21 20.45 -23.66
CA PRO A 188 -0.39 19.14 -23.41
C PRO A 188 -0.56 18.90 -21.90
N ILE A 189 -1.64 18.21 -21.51
CA ILE A 189 -1.91 17.81 -20.12
C ILE A 189 -1.16 16.47 -19.86
N PRO A 190 -0.53 16.30 -18.69
CA PRO A 190 -0.38 17.30 -17.62
C PRO A 190 0.69 18.35 -17.92
N ASP A 191 0.41 19.62 -17.61
CA ASP A 191 1.39 20.70 -17.69
C ASP A 191 2.18 20.78 -16.37
N VAL A 192 3.43 20.30 -16.41
CA VAL A 192 4.31 20.24 -15.23
C VAL A 192 4.90 21.60 -14.83
N ASP A 193 4.65 22.67 -15.62
CA ASP A 193 5.17 24.02 -15.37
C ASP A 193 4.13 24.96 -14.71
N GLU A 194 2.94 24.46 -14.34
CA GLU A 194 1.86 25.22 -13.68
C GLU A 194 1.88 25.10 -12.15
N GLU A 195 1.50 26.18 -11.42
CA GLU A 195 1.32 26.13 -9.96
C GLU A 195 0.13 25.25 -9.59
N VAL A 196 0.25 24.45 -8.53
CA VAL A 196 -0.82 23.53 -8.07
C VAL A 196 -2.15 24.27 -7.83
N ASP A 197 -3.21 23.87 -8.52
CA ASP A 197 -4.59 24.26 -8.26
C ASP A 197 -5.23 23.31 -7.25
N GLU A 198 -5.29 23.76 -6.00
CA GLU A 198 -5.86 22.99 -4.89
C GLU A 198 -7.32 22.56 -5.09
N GLY A 199 -8.07 23.21 -5.98
CA GLY A 199 -9.46 22.87 -6.29
C GLY A 199 -9.60 21.74 -7.32
N CYS A 200 -8.54 21.44 -8.07
CA CYS A 200 -8.59 20.66 -9.30
C CYS A 200 -7.58 19.52 -9.32
N ASP A 201 -6.34 19.80 -8.92
CA ASP A 201 -5.19 18.95 -9.17
C ASP A 201 -5.15 17.73 -8.27
N GLY A 202 -4.47 16.71 -8.77
CA GLY A 202 -4.25 15.45 -8.10
C GLY A 202 -5.34 14.43 -8.35
N VAL A 203 -4.93 13.17 -8.26
CA VAL A 203 -5.73 11.95 -8.28
C VAL A 203 -5.58 11.26 -6.94
N ASP A 204 -6.69 10.72 -6.42
CA ASP A 204 -6.67 9.86 -5.24
C ASP A 204 -6.13 8.48 -5.67
N LEU A 205 -4.88 8.20 -5.28
CA LEU A 205 -4.21 6.94 -5.62
C LEU A 205 -5.00 5.72 -5.14
N ASN A 206 -5.72 5.81 -4.02
CA ASN A 206 -6.55 4.72 -3.51
C ASN A 206 -7.94 4.65 -4.17
N ARG A 207 -8.15 5.38 -5.26
CA ARG A 207 -9.28 5.25 -6.19
C ARG A 207 -8.81 5.01 -7.62
N ASN A 208 -7.51 4.94 -7.83
CA ASN A 208 -6.89 4.81 -9.14
C ASN A 208 -6.38 3.39 -9.41
N TYR A 209 -6.74 2.37 -8.63
CA TYR A 209 -6.52 0.98 -9.04
C TYR A 209 -7.63 0.52 -10.01
N GLN A 210 -7.32 -0.41 -10.91
CA GLN A 210 -8.23 -0.84 -11.99
C GLN A 210 -9.48 -1.58 -11.48
N PHE A 211 -9.38 -2.28 -10.34
CA PHE A 211 -10.48 -3.11 -9.86
C PHE A 211 -11.75 -2.29 -9.54
N GLU A 212 -12.84 -2.56 -10.28
CA GLU A 212 -14.13 -1.86 -10.17
C GLU A 212 -13.98 -0.33 -10.30
N TRP A 213 -13.04 0.11 -11.14
CA TRP A 213 -12.74 1.52 -11.36
C TRP A 213 -13.94 2.25 -11.97
N GLY A 214 -14.40 3.31 -11.29
CA GLY A 214 -15.56 4.10 -11.71
C GLY A 214 -16.93 3.50 -11.36
N ALA A 215 -17.00 2.34 -10.69
CA ALA A 215 -18.24 1.71 -10.23
C ALA A 215 -18.95 2.54 -9.12
N PRO A 216 -20.27 2.35 -8.88
CA PRO A 216 -21.18 3.42 -8.45
C PRO A 216 -21.10 3.87 -6.97
N LEU A 217 -20.02 3.62 -6.24
CA LEU A 217 -19.84 4.04 -4.84
C LEU A 217 -19.24 5.45 -4.64
N GLY A 218 -19.47 6.37 -5.59
CA GLY A 218 -19.20 7.79 -5.38
C GLY A 218 -17.85 8.29 -5.87
N ALA A 219 -17.17 7.54 -6.74
CA ALA A 219 -16.16 8.12 -7.63
C ALA A 219 -16.87 9.11 -8.57
N THR A 220 -16.71 10.40 -8.31
CA THR A 220 -17.21 11.48 -9.14
C THR A 220 -16.31 11.61 -10.36
N GLY A 221 -16.60 10.83 -11.40
CA GLY A 221 -16.06 11.10 -12.72
C GLY A 221 -16.52 12.50 -13.16
N PRO A 222 -15.63 13.42 -13.56
CA PRO A 222 -16.06 14.65 -14.20
C PRO A 222 -16.88 14.31 -15.43
N LEU A 223 -17.89 15.14 -15.76
CA LEU A 223 -18.74 14.99 -16.95
C LEU A 223 -17.94 14.86 -18.27
N PHE A 224 -16.64 15.20 -18.23
CA PHE A 224 -15.61 14.85 -19.21
C PHE A 224 -14.35 14.35 -18.45
N PRO A 225 -13.79 13.16 -18.75
CA PRO A 225 -12.61 12.61 -18.07
C PRO A 225 -11.40 13.57 -18.11
N GLY A 226 -10.66 13.70 -17.01
CA GLY A 226 -9.37 14.39 -17.00
C GLY A 226 -9.41 15.92 -17.02
N MET A 227 -10.57 16.56 -16.87
CA MET A 227 -10.70 18.02 -16.89
C MET A 227 -11.56 18.50 -15.72
N CYS A 228 -11.06 19.43 -14.92
CA CYS A 228 -11.95 20.24 -14.08
C CYS A 228 -12.18 21.62 -14.68
N TYR A 229 -13.46 21.98 -14.79
CA TYR A 229 -13.90 23.25 -15.31
C TYR A 229 -14.33 24.10 -14.11
N VAL A 230 -13.43 24.98 -13.66
CA VAL A 230 -13.69 26.15 -12.80
C VAL A 230 -13.90 25.89 -11.30
N ASP A 231 -13.16 26.65 -10.45
CA ASP A 231 -13.39 27.01 -9.02
C ASP A 231 -14.40 26.15 -8.23
N GLY A 232 -14.17 24.83 -8.19
CA GLY A 232 -15.00 23.85 -7.50
C GLY A 232 -14.40 23.44 -6.15
N ALA A 233 -15.19 22.76 -5.31
CA ALA A 233 -14.63 22.13 -4.11
C ALA A 233 -13.69 20.99 -4.52
N ASN A 234 -12.49 20.93 -3.92
CA ASN A 234 -11.52 19.86 -4.15
C ASN A 234 -12.20 18.50 -4.05
N ASN A 235 -12.10 17.72 -5.13
CA ASN A 235 -12.56 16.35 -5.16
C ASN A 235 -11.46 15.44 -4.60
N ASP A 236 -11.48 15.24 -3.28
CA ASP A 236 -10.52 14.40 -2.53
C ASP A 236 -10.49 12.93 -2.99
N VAL A 237 -11.49 12.47 -3.75
CA VAL A 237 -11.65 11.07 -4.18
C VAL A 237 -11.65 10.90 -5.70
N TYR A 238 -11.07 11.85 -6.44
CA TYR A 238 -10.98 11.76 -7.89
C TYR A 238 -10.17 10.53 -8.31
N ASN A 239 -10.78 9.65 -9.12
CA ASN A 239 -10.25 8.33 -9.49
C ASN A 239 -9.27 8.35 -10.67
N GLY A 240 -9.00 9.52 -11.25
CA GLY A 240 -8.10 9.68 -12.39
C GLY A 240 -8.81 9.73 -13.75
N PRO A 241 -8.05 10.01 -14.83
CA PRO A 241 -8.57 10.01 -16.20
C PRO A 241 -8.91 8.60 -16.69
N VAL A 242 -9.60 8.54 -17.82
CA VAL A 242 -9.76 7.31 -18.59
C VAL A 242 -8.41 6.93 -19.20
N ASN A 243 -8.05 5.65 -19.16
CA ASN A 243 -6.89 5.12 -19.87
C ASN A 243 -7.26 4.86 -21.35
N TYR A 244 -6.38 5.28 -22.25
CA TYR A 244 -6.50 5.06 -23.70
C TYR A 244 -5.22 4.44 -24.29
N GLU A 245 -4.29 4.02 -23.43
CA GLU A 245 -3.12 3.25 -23.85
C GLU A 245 -3.57 1.83 -24.21
N ASP A 246 -2.95 1.32 -25.27
CA ASP A 246 -3.04 -0.06 -25.76
C ASP A 246 -1.76 -0.73 -25.23
N ASN A 247 -1.87 -1.34 -24.05
CA ASN A 247 -0.70 -1.69 -23.23
C ASN A 247 0.07 -2.89 -23.80
N ASP A 248 -0.59 -3.77 -24.56
CA ASP A 248 0.00 -4.97 -25.17
C ASP A 248 0.26 -4.84 -26.69
N GLY A 249 -0.25 -3.77 -27.32
CA GLY A 249 0.02 -3.41 -28.70
C GLY A 249 -0.77 -4.22 -29.72
N ASP A 250 -1.88 -4.84 -29.31
CA ASP A 250 -2.75 -5.63 -30.17
C ASP A 250 -3.72 -4.77 -31.02
N GLY A 251 -3.80 -3.47 -30.69
CA GLY A 251 -4.58 -2.45 -31.40
C GLY A 251 -6.03 -2.34 -30.93
N LEU A 252 -6.38 -3.03 -29.86
CA LEU A 252 -7.63 -2.94 -29.16
C LEU A 252 -7.41 -2.16 -27.84
N VAL A 253 -8.51 -1.75 -27.19
CA VAL A 253 -8.49 -0.94 -25.96
C VAL A 253 -9.80 -1.20 -25.24
N ASN A 254 -9.77 -1.42 -23.92
CA ASN A 254 -10.94 -1.76 -23.09
C ASN A 254 -11.38 -3.23 -23.17
N GLU A 255 -10.47 -4.16 -22.90
CA GLU A 255 -10.59 -5.60 -23.22
C GLU A 255 -11.19 -6.42 -22.05
N ASP A 256 -10.46 -6.71 -20.94
CA ASP A 256 -10.97 -7.56 -19.84
C ASP A 256 -10.66 -7.12 -18.38
N HIS A 257 -11.28 -7.79 -17.39
CA HIS A 257 -11.06 -7.59 -15.94
C HIS A 257 -9.81 -8.35 -15.44
N VAL A 258 -9.18 -7.84 -14.36
CA VAL A 258 -8.08 -8.52 -13.64
C VAL A 258 -8.54 -9.73 -12.83
N ASP A 259 -9.15 -10.70 -13.49
CA ASP A 259 -9.72 -11.89 -12.86
C ASP A 259 -9.36 -13.21 -13.56
N GLY A 260 -8.46 -13.13 -14.56
CA GLY A 260 -7.99 -14.29 -15.32
C GLY A 260 -9.07 -14.92 -16.21
N LYS A 261 -10.13 -14.18 -16.55
CA LYS A 261 -11.16 -14.61 -17.49
C LYS A 261 -11.17 -13.77 -18.76
N ASP A 262 -11.28 -14.48 -19.87
CA ASP A 262 -11.66 -14.00 -21.19
C ASP A 262 -13.17 -13.67 -21.18
N ASP A 263 -13.53 -12.46 -20.73
CA ASP A 263 -14.92 -12.05 -20.54
C ASP A 263 -15.59 -11.67 -21.87
N ASP A 264 -14.79 -11.32 -22.88
CA ASP A 264 -15.26 -10.92 -24.22
C ASP A 264 -15.18 -12.04 -25.29
N ALA A 265 -14.54 -13.16 -24.96
CA ALA A 265 -14.39 -14.39 -25.74
C ALA A 265 -13.51 -14.27 -27.01
N ASP A 266 -12.52 -13.38 -27.02
CA ASP A 266 -11.56 -13.23 -28.10
C ASP A 266 -10.40 -14.26 -28.06
N GLY A 267 -10.23 -14.92 -26.92
CA GLY A 267 -9.24 -15.96 -26.66
C GLY A 267 -7.93 -15.45 -26.04
N GLN A 268 -7.86 -14.20 -25.63
CA GLN A 268 -6.85 -13.58 -24.79
C GLN A 268 -7.41 -13.38 -23.38
N VAL A 269 -6.56 -13.01 -22.42
CA VAL A 269 -6.95 -12.75 -21.01
C VAL A 269 -6.26 -11.45 -20.58
N ASP A 270 -6.16 -10.50 -21.50
CA ASP A 270 -5.40 -9.26 -21.37
C ASP A 270 -6.29 -8.07 -21.01
N GLU A 271 -5.69 -7.12 -20.28
CA GLU A 271 -6.42 -6.20 -19.41
C GLU A 271 -6.13 -4.74 -19.80
N ASP A 272 -6.95 -4.16 -20.67
CA ASP A 272 -7.06 -2.71 -20.76
C ASP A 272 -8.34 -2.27 -20.05
N TRP A 273 -8.26 -1.68 -18.86
CA TRP A 273 -9.45 -1.05 -18.25
C TRP A 273 -9.65 0.36 -18.80
N MET A 274 -10.89 0.85 -18.77
CA MET A 274 -11.27 2.25 -19.08
C MET A 274 -10.60 3.31 -18.17
N GLY A 275 -9.63 2.96 -17.32
CA GLY A 275 -9.04 3.80 -16.30
C GLY A 275 -8.47 2.98 -15.14
N GLY A 276 -7.80 3.66 -14.21
CA GLY A 276 -6.96 3.00 -13.21
C GLY A 276 -5.53 2.84 -13.71
N ASN A 277 -4.60 2.81 -12.77
CA ASN A 277 -3.15 2.84 -12.92
C ASN A 277 -2.64 3.93 -13.88
N THR A 278 -3.36 5.05 -13.94
CA THR A 278 -3.02 6.20 -14.79
C THR A 278 -1.98 7.11 -14.17
N GLU A 279 -1.73 6.95 -12.88
CA GLU A 279 -0.73 7.69 -12.15
C GLU A 279 0.59 6.91 -12.09
N PRO A 280 1.75 7.57 -12.21
CA PRO A 280 3.04 6.90 -12.15
C PRO A 280 3.20 6.11 -10.84
N GLU A 281 2.60 6.57 -9.75
CA GLU A 281 2.63 5.88 -8.47
C GLU A 281 1.82 4.57 -8.46
N THR A 282 0.60 4.54 -9.03
CA THR A 282 -0.21 3.31 -9.09
C THR A 282 0.28 2.36 -10.17
N LYS A 283 0.78 2.88 -11.30
CA LYS A 283 1.47 2.09 -12.33
C LYS A 283 2.70 1.39 -11.77
N PHE A 284 3.47 2.05 -10.90
CA PHE A 284 4.60 1.41 -10.22
C PHE A 284 4.17 0.20 -9.38
N ILE A 285 3.05 0.28 -8.67
CA ILE A 285 2.52 -0.86 -7.90
C ILE A 285 2.08 -1.99 -8.83
N GLN A 286 1.38 -1.65 -9.91
CA GLN A 286 0.95 -2.62 -10.93
C GLN A 286 2.14 -3.37 -11.51
N ASP A 287 3.11 -2.63 -12.08
CA ASP A 287 4.28 -3.21 -12.71
C ASP A 287 5.10 -4.03 -11.69
N MET A 288 5.17 -3.60 -10.44
CA MET A 288 5.81 -4.39 -9.38
C MET A 288 5.09 -5.71 -9.13
N THR A 289 3.75 -5.73 -9.12
CA THR A 289 2.99 -6.96 -8.87
C THR A 289 2.91 -7.91 -10.06
N GLU A 290 3.03 -7.40 -11.29
CA GLU A 290 2.88 -8.17 -12.53
C GLU A 290 4.23 -8.56 -13.15
N MET A 291 5.25 -7.71 -13.07
CA MET A 291 6.57 -7.97 -13.67
C MET A 291 7.56 -8.61 -12.68
N ASN A 292 7.27 -8.56 -11.39
CA ASN A 292 7.99 -9.36 -10.40
C ASN A 292 7.37 -10.75 -10.30
N ASP A 293 7.75 -11.58 -11.27
CA ASP A 293 7.33 -12.97 -11.42
C ASP A 293 8.56 -13.88 -11.30
N ASP A 294 8.68 -14.53 -10.14
CA ASP A 294 9.82 -15.34 -9.75
C ASP A 294 9.75 -16.76 -10.33
N ASP A 295 8.55 -17.27 -10.61
CA ASP A 295 8.34 -18.62 -11.14
C ASP A 295 8.03 -18.67 -12.66
N GLY A 296 7.77 -17.50 -13.25
CA GLY A 296 7.54 -17.31 -14.68
C GLY A 296 6.17 -17.80 -15.15
N ASP A 297 5.20 -17.93 -14.26
CA ASP A 297 3.86 -18.42 -14.57
C ASP A 297 2.88 -17.30 -15.02
N GLY A 298 3.31 -16.04 -14.95
CA GLY A 298 2.54 -14.86 -15.33
C GLY A 298 1.52 -14.41 -14.29
N ALA A 299 1.53 -14.97 -13.09
CA ALA A 299 0.71 -14.53 -11.96
C ALA A 299 1.55 -13.80 -10.91
N SER A 300 0.87 -13.03 -10.05
CA SER A 300 1.55 -12.29 -8.99
C SER A 300 2.07 -13.22 -7.87
N ASP A 301 3.34 -13.07 -7.51
CA ASP A 301 3.96 -13.79 -6.40
C ASP A 301 3.64 -13.22 -5.01
N PHE A 302 3.06 -12.01 -4.98
CA PHE A 302 2.65 -11.35 -3.76
C PHE A 302 1.51 -12.09 -3.07
N LYS A 303 1.82 -12.77 -1.97
CA LYS A 303 0.82 -13.49 -1.16
C LYS A 303 0.16 -12.60 -0.10
N ALA A 304 0.76 -11.44 0.19
CA ALA A 304 0.18 -10.44 1.07
C ALA A 304 0.58 -9.02 0.64
N THR A 305 -0.38 -8.11 0.65
CA THR A 305 -0.16 -6.67 0.46
C THR A 305 -0.81 -5.90 1.61
N LEU A 306 -0.02 -5.10 2.32
CA LEU A 306 -0.48 -4.25 3.41
C LEU A 306 -0.29 -2.79 3.03
N THR A 307 -1.38 -2.03 3.03
CA THR A 307 -1.37 -0.59 2.79
C THR A 307 -1.72 0.15 4.07
N TRP A 308 -0.81 0.97 4.60
CA TRP A 308 -1.08 1.73 5.81
C TRP A 308 -1.78 3.04 5.50
N HIS A 309 -2.81 3.30 6.29
CA HIS A 309 -3.59 4.52 6.25
C HIS A 309 -3.77 5.08 7.66
N SER A 310 -4.15 6.35 7.74
CA SER A 310 -4.56 6.96 9.00
C SER A 310 -5.72 7.94 8.80
N PHE A 311 -6.58 8.16 9.78
CA PHE A 311 -6.66 7.56 11.11
C PHE A 311 -7.76 6.50 11.15
N SER A 312 -8.18 6.12 12.37
CA SER A 312 -9.41 5.38 12.74
C SER A 312 -9.16 4.05 13.46
N GLU A 313 -7.91 3.60 13.57
CA GLU A 313 -7.55 2.38 14.31
C GLU A 313 -8.31 1.15 13.76
N LEU A 314 -8.33 1.01 12.43
CA LEU A 314 -9.01 -0.07 11.73
C LEU A 314 -8.00 -0.93 10.97
N VAL A 315 -8.24 -2.25 11.00
CA VAL A 315 -7.68 -3.22 10.05
C VAL A 315 -8.82 -3.67 9.17
N LEU A 316 -8.66 -3.49 7.86
CA LEU A 316 -9.69 -3.71 6.84
C LEU A 316 -9.19 -4.73 5.83
N TRP A 317 -10.12 -5.46 5.23
CA TRP A 317 -9.86 -6.41 4.16
C TRP A 317 -10.92 -6.24 3.05
N PRO A 318 -10.72 -6.85 1.87
CA PRO A 318 -11.68 -6.75 0.79
C PRO A 318 -13.09 -7.23 1.18
N TRP A 319 -14.16 -6.61 0.70
CA TRP A 319 -14.19 -5.62 -0.39
C TRP A 319 -14.51 -4.20 0.06
N GLY A 320 -13.89 -3.21 -0.59
CA GLY A 320 -14.20 -1.78 -0.37
C GLY A 320 -15.13 -1.14 -1.40
N HIS A 321 -15.38 -1.81 -2.54
CA HIS A 321 -16.10 -1.23 -3.69
C HIS A 321 -17.62 -1.49 -3.70
N CYS A 322 -18.14 -2.35 -2.82
CA CYS A 322 -19.56 -2.63 -2.72
C CYS A 322 -20.00 -2.88 -1.27
N THR A 323 -21.29 -2.63 -0.99
CA THR A 323 -21.89 -2.84 0.33
C THR A 323 -22.37 -4.28 0.48
N ASP A 324 -22.19 -4.86 1.67
CA ASP A 324 -22.60 -6.24 2.01
C ASP A 324 -21.97 -7.33 1.10
N CYS A 325 -20.78 -7.05 0.57
CA CYS A 325 -20.01 -7.98 -0.23
C CYS A 325 -18.92 -8.62 0.62
N TYR A 326 -18.77 -9.94 0.48
CA TYR A 326 -17.77 -10.72 1.19
C TYR A 326 -16.79 -11.30 0.20
N THR A 327 -15.51 -11.25 0.53
CA THR A 327 -14.49 -12.01 -0.18
C THR A 327 -14.67 -13.52 0.07
N PRO A 328 -14.35 -14.41 -0.88
CA PRO A 328 -14.39 -15.85 -0.65
C PRO A 328 -13.63 -16.31 0.61
N ASP A 329 -12.59 -15.56 1.01
CA ASP A 329 -11.74 -15.84 2.18
C ASP A 329 -12.11 -15.04 3.44
N ASP A 330 -13.32 -14.46 3.48
CA ASP A 330 -13.77 -13.61 4.59
C ASP A 330 -13.67 -14.32 5.96
N GLU A 331 -13.95 -15.63 5.99
CA GLU A 331 -13.86 -16.45 7.20
C GLU A 331 -12.46 -16.51 7.82
N TYR A 332 -11.41 -16.30 7.02
CA TYR A 332 -10.02 -16.30 7.48
C TYR A 332 -9.53 -14.90 7.82
N LEU A 333 -10.05 -13.87 7.14
CA LEU A 333 -9.60 -12.48 7.30
C LEU A 333 -10.29 -11.75 8.45
N VAL A 334 -11.54 -12.12 8.76
CA VAL A 334 -12.33 -11.47 9.82
C VAL A 334 -11.70 -11.58 11.21
N TYR A 335 -10.85 -12.58 11.45
CA TYR A 335 -10.10 -12.71 12.70
C TYR A 335 -9.10 -11.57 12.92
N HIS A 336 -8.58 -10.99 11.83
CA HIS A 336 -7.48 -10.03 11.86
C HIS A 336 -7.94 -8.55 11.90
N GLY A 337 -9.24 -8.26 11.82
CA GLY A 337 -9.68 -6.87 11.76
C GLY A 337 -11.10 -6.56 12.21
N ASN A 338 -11.52 -5.33 11.93
CA ASN A 338 -12.81 -4.78 12.33
C ASN A 338 -13.71 -4.61 11.10
N MET A 339 -14.93 -5.19 11.14
CA MET A 339 -15.93 -5.00 10.08
C MET A 339 -16.41 -3.54 10.05
N MET A 340 -16.46 -2.93 8.86
CA MET A 340 -16.84 -1.53 8.65
C MET A 340 -18.35 -1.29 8.69
#